data_AF-A0A3D4QWZ0-F1
#
_entry.id   AF-A0A3D4QWZ0-F1
#
_cell.length_a   1.000
_cell.length_b   1.000
_cell.length_c   1.000
_cell.angle_alpha   90.00
_cell.angle_beta   90.00
_cell.angle_gamma   90.00
#
_symmetry.space_group_name_H-M   'P 1'
#
loop_
_entity.id
_entity.type
_entity.pdbx_description
1 polymer ?
#
loop_
_entity_poly.entity_id
_entity_poly.type
_entity_poly.pdbx_seq_one_letter_code
_entity_poly.pdbx_strand_id
1 'polypeptide(L)'
;MIEFENGSLGYHFGTWGARGTRLGYSFHIHCTEGMLEYKLAEGKLYFHHQMNLEKADMDTASKTEVIMVDGDVSKKTQFETRHFLECILNKSKPLTDGPSSLQGLRVI
;
A
#
# COMPACT_ATOMS: atom_id res chain seq x y z
N MET A 1 -7.64 2.77 14.26
CA MET A 1 -6.45 3.64 14.15
C MET A 1 -5.29 2.86 14.72
N ILE A 2 -4.18 2.80 14.00
CA ILE A 2 -2.95 2.10 14.40
C ILE A 2 -1.90 3.18 14.63
N GLU A 3 -1.17 3.12 15.73
CA GLU A 3 -0.02 3.99 16.00
C GLU A 3 1.24 3.12 16.02
N PHE A 4 2.25 3.52 15.26
CA PHE A 4 3.53 2.82 15.18
C PHE A 4 4.52 3.42 16.18
N GLU A 5 5.53 2.64 16.58
CA GLU A 5 6.55 3.06 17.56
C GLU A 5 7.27 4.36 17.20
N ASN A 6 7.43 4.64 15.90
CA ASN A 6 8.03 5.87 15.39
C ASN A 6 7.06 7.07 15.34
N GLY A 7 5.84 6.93 15.85
CA GLY A 7 4.80 7.95 15.83
C GLY A 7 4.01 8.06 14.51
N SER A 8 4.34 7.26 13.49
CA SER A 8 3.52 7.17 12.28
C SER A 8 2.14 6.62 12.61
N LEU A 9 1.14 7.00 11.81
CA LEU A 9 -0.24 6.59 11.97
C LEU A 9 -0.71 5.72 10.81
N GLY A 10 -1.54 4.73 11.12
CA GLY A 10 -2.15 3.81 10.17
C GLY A 10 -3.67 3.80 10.28
N TYR A 11 -4.32 3.71 9.13
CA TYR A 11 -5.75 3.46 9.03
C TYR A 11 -5.99 2.32 8.03
N HIS A 12 -6.71 1.30 8.48
CA HIS A 12 -7.12 0.20 7.64
C HIS A 12 -8.65 0.10 7.66
N PHE A 13 -9.25 0.02 6.48
CA PHE A 13 -10.69 -0.08 6.32
C PHE A 13 -11.01 -1.04 5.19
N GLY A 14 -11.71 -2.12 5.53
CA GLY A 14 -12.21 -3.10 4.58
C GLY A 14 -13.73 -3.23 4.70
N THR A 15 -14.41 -3.22 3.57
CA THR A 15 -15.86 -3.47 3.52
C THR A 15 -16.25 -4.14 2.21
N TRP A 16 -17.25 -5.01 2.29
CA TRP A 16 -17.85 -5.67 1.13
C TRP A 16 -19.06 -4.90 0.58
N GLY A 17 -19.52 -3.85 1.29
CA GLY A 17 -20.77 -3.13 1.02
C GLY A 17 -20.63 -1.77 0.35
N ALA A 18 -19.40 -1.27 0.14
CA ALA A 18 -19.17 0.07 -0.41
C ALA A 18 -19.38 0.16 -1.93
N ARG A 19 -20.62 -0.06 -2.38
CA ARG A 19 -21.02 0.07 -3.79
C ARG A 19 -20.79 1.51 -4.28
N GLY A 20 -20.18 1.64 -5.47
CA GLY A 20 -19.89 2.95 -6.07
C GLY A 20 -18.66 3.66 -5.49
N THR A 21 -17.90 3.03 -4.59
CA THR A 21 -16.67 3.63 -4.04
C THR A 21 -15.62 3.88 -5.13
N ARG A 22 -14.92 5.00 -5.03
CA ARG A 22 -13.73 5.30 -5.83
C ARG A 22 -12.45 4.72 -5.20
N LEU A 23 -12.49 4.34 -3.93
CA LEU A 23 -11.31 3.97 -3.15
C LEU A 23 -10.95 2.48 -3.20
N GLY A 24 -11.81 1.64 -3.81
CA GLY A 24 -11.51 0.26 -4.22
C GLY A 24 -10.53 -0.50 -3.32
N TYR A 25 -9.59 -1.22 -3.95
CA TYR A 25 -8.39 -1.71 -3.28
C TYR A 25 -7.28 -0.68 -3.53
N SER A 26 -7.13 0.27 -2.62
CA SER A 26 -6.17 1.36 -2.70
C SER A 26 -5.33 1.48 -1.43
N PHE A 27 -4.07 1.86 -1.58
CA PHE A 27 -3.21 2.26 -0.47
C PHE A 27 -2.76 3.69 -0.66
N HIS A 28 -2.86 4.48 0.40
CA HIS A 28 -2.30 5.84 0.48
C HIS A 28 -1.18 5.86 1.51
N ILE A 29 0.01 6.27 1.09
CA ILE A 29 1.18 6.40 1.95
C ILE A 29 1.57 7.87 1.95
N HIS A 30 1.30 8.55 3.06
CA HIS A 30 1.61 9.96 3.23
C HIS A 30 3.04 10.11 3.76
N CYS A 31 3.88 10.76 2.99
CA CYS A 31 5.28 11.05 3.29
C CYS A 31 5.48 12.56 3.48
N THR A 32 6.68 12.97 3.87
CA THR A 32 7.03 14.38 4.10
C THR A 32 6.98 15.25 2.84
N GLU A 33 7.24 14.67 1.66
CA GLU A 33 7.34 15.41 0.39
C GLU A 33 6.16 15.16 -0.56
N GLY A 34 5.22 14.30 -0.17
CA GLY A 34 4.11 13.91 -1.02
C GLY A 34 3.40 12.66 -0.54
N MET A 35 2.49 12.16 -1.38
CA MET A 35 1.70 10.98 -1.09
C MET A 35 1.80 9.99 -2.24
N LEU A 36 2.01 8.72 -1.91
CA LEU A 36 1.95 7.61 -2.87
C LEU A 36 0.58 6.96 -2.83
N GLU A 37 -0.08 6.88 -3.98
CA GLU A 37 -1.36 6.21 -4.14
C GLU A 37 -1.21 5.00 -5.06
N TYR A 38 -1.36 3.79 -4.51
CA TYR A 38 -1.46 2.59 -5.32
C TYR A 38 -2.92 2.25 -5.59
N LYS A 39 -3.35 2.26 -6.85
CA LYS A 39 -4.68 1.83 -7.28
C LYS A 39 -4.61 0.48 -7.96
N LEU A 40 -5.01 -0.58 -7.26
CA LEU A 40 -4.98 -1.94 -7.80
C LEU A 40 -5.85 -2.08 -9.06
N ALA A 41 -7.02 -1.46 -9.07
CA ALA A 41 -7.95 -1.53 -10.21
C ALA A 41 -7.38 -0.95 -11.51
N GLU A 42 -6.44 -0.01 -11.39
CA GLU A 42 -5.76 0.60 -12.53
C GLU A 42 -4.37 0.00 -12.78
N GLY A 43 -3.86 -0.82 -11.85
CA GLY A 43 -2.49 -1.32 -11.88
C GLY A 43 -1.47 -0.19 -11.87
N LYS A 44 -1.68 0.88 -11.09
CA LYS A 44 -0.82 2.07 -11.13
C LYS A 44 -0.42 2.55 -9.75
N LEU A 45 0.81 3.03 -9.65
CA LEU A 45 1.31 3.81 -8.53
C LEU A 45 1.43 5.27 -8.97
N TYR A 46 0.70 6.12 -8.26
CA TYR A 46 0.70 7.56 -8.43
C TYR A 46 1.57 8.21 -7.35
N PHE A 47 2.30 9.24 -7.72
CA PHE A 47 2.97 10.15 -6.80
C PHE A 47 2.30 11.52 -6.88
N HIS A 48 1.69 11.94 -5.76
CA HIS A 48 1.09 13.25 -5.58
C HIS A 48 2.08 14.12 -4.82
N HIS A 49 2.53 15.21 -5.45
CA HIS A 49 3.56 16.08 -4.89
C HIS A 49 3.26 17.55 -5.15
N GLN A 50 4.09 18.43 -4.59
CA GLN A 50 3.93 19.89 -4.69
C GLN A 50 2.54 20.36 -4.27
N MET A 51 2.01 19.77 -3.19
CA MET A 51 0.77 20.20 -2.57
C MET A 51 0.98 21.54 -1.87
N ASN A 52 0.08 22.48 -2.11
CA ASN A 52 0.04 23.72 -1.34
C ASN A 52 -0.27 23.40 0.13
N LEU A 53 0.28 24.19 1.04
CA LEU A 53 -0.13 24.14 2.44
C LEU A 53 -1.63 24.38 2.53
N GLU A 54 -2.34 23.49 3.22
CA GLU A 54 -3.78 23.64 3.44
C GLU A 54 -4.05 24.94 4.19
N LYS A 55 -4.78 25.84 3.55
CA LYS A 55 -5.33 27.07 4.12
C LYS A 55 -6.77 27.15 3.67
N ALA A 56 -7.66 27.64 4.54
CA ALA A 56 -9.05 27.86 4.19
C ALA A 56 -9.14 28.64 2.86
N ASP A 57 -10.01 28.17 1.96
CA ASP A 57 -10.30 28.75 0.65
C ASP A 57 -9.17 28.70 -0.41
N MET A 58 -8.12 27.89 -0.23
CA MET A 58 -7.12 27.64 -1.28
C MET A 58 -7.39 26.38 -2.11
N ASP A 59 -6.97 26.45 -3.38
CA ASP A 59 -6.83 25.29 -4.25
C ASP A 59 -5.70 24.38 -3.73
N THR A 60 -6.09 23.20 -3.27
CA THR A 60 -5.20 22.13 -2.78
C THR A 60 -4.68 21.25 -3.92
N ALA A 61 -4.69 21.76 -5.15
CA ALA A 61 -4.13 21.09 -6.32
C ALA A 61 -2.72 20.53 -6.03
N SER A 62 -2.53 19.29 -6.48
CA SER A 62 -1.24 18.60 -6.45
C SER A 62 -0.81 18.29 -7.88
N LYS A 63 0.49 18.19 -8.09
CA LYS A 63 1.00 17.52 -9.30
C LYS A 63 0.93 16.03 -9.08
N THR A 64 0.43 15.32 -10.09
CA THR A 64 0.26 13.86 -10.03
C THR A 64 1.04 13.23 -11.18
N GLU A 65 1.89 12.27 -10.85
CA GLU A 65 2.71 11.52 -11.80
C GLU A 65 2.48 10.02 -11.63
N VAL A 66 2.42 9.28 -12.74
CA VAL A 66 2.42 7.82 -12.71
C VAL A 66 3.87 7.35 -12.67
N ILE A 67 4.30 6.81 -11.53
CA ILE A 67 5.69 6.39 -11.33
C ILE A 67 5.90 4.89 -11.54
N MET A 68 4.81 4.11 -11.59
CA MET A 68 4.84 2.69 -11.95
C MET A 68 3.51 2.28 -12.56
N VAL A 69 3.59 1.41 -13.58
CA VAL A 69 2.46 0.69 -14.15
C VAL A 69 2.73 -0.80 -13.98
N ASP A 70 1.81 -1.47 -13.30
CA ASP A 70 1.77 -2.90 -13.12
C ASP A 70 0.91 -3.53 -14.23
N GLY A 71 1.59 -4.12 -15.21
CA GLY A 71 0.94 -4.80 -16.32
C GLY A 71 0.43 -6.21 -15.98
N ASP A 72 0.77 -6.75 -14.80
CA ASP A 72 0.39 -8.10 -14.40
C ASP A 72 -0.86 -8.05 -13.51
N VAL A 73 -2.02 -8.35 -14.11
CA VAL A 73 -3.31 -8.41 -13.40
C VAL A 73 -3.54 -9.72 -12.65
N SER A 74 -2.55 -10.63 -12.60
CA SER A 74 -2.65 -11.87 -11.83
C SER A 74 -2.63 -11.61 -10.32
N LYS A 75 -2.92 -12.66 -9.55
CA LYS A 75 -2.79 -12.63 -8.09
C LYS A 75 -1.35 -12.57 -7.59
N LYS A 76 -0.35 -12.65 -8.49
CA LYS A 76 1.07 -12.61 -8.15
C LYS A 76 1.57 -13.72 -7.20
N THR A 77 0.75 -14.74 -6.96
CA THR A 77 1.08 -15.88 -6.08
C THR A 77 2.24 -16.73 -6.61
N GLN A 78 2.53 -16.66 -7.92
CA GLN A 78 3.69 -17.27 -8.53
C GLN A 78 5.00 -16.74 -7.94
N PHE A 79 5.06 -15.46 -7.56
CA PHE A 79 6.25 -14.86 -6.97
C PHE A 79 6.44 -15.33 -5.53
N GLU A 80 5.35 -15.40 -4.75
CA GLU A 80 5.37 -15.94 -3.38
C GLU A 80 5.78 -17.42 -3.36
N THR A 81 5.21 -18.22 -4.27
CA THR A 81 5.52 -19.65 -4.39
C THR A 81 6.98 -19.86 -4.78
N ARG A 82 7.49 -19.08 -5.75
CA ARG A 82 8.91 -19.14 -6.14
C ARG A 82 9.82 -18.77 -4.96
N HIS A 83 9.54 -17.66 -4.27
CA HIS A 83 10.29 -17.22 -3.09
C HIS A 83 10.33 -18.29 -2.01
N PHE A 84 9.20 -18.94 -1.73
CA PHE A 84 9.13 -20.05 -0.77
C PHE A 84 10.07 -21.20 -1.14
N LEU A 85 10.05 -21.65 -2.41
CA LEU A 85 10.92 -22.72 -2.89
C LEU A 85 12.41 -22.31 -2.85
N GLU A 86 12.73 -21.08 -3.21
CA GLU A 86 14.09 -20.54 -3.14
C GLU A 86 14.60 -20.51 -1.68
N CYS A 87 13.76 -20.17 -0.71
CA CYS A 87 14.12 -20.23 0.71
C CYS A 87 14.44 -21.65 1.18
N ILE A 88 13.67 -22.65 0.74
CA ILE A 88 13.94 -24.06 1.05
C ILE A 88 15.29 -24.48 0.47
N LEU A 89 15.52 -24.20 -0.82
CA LEU A 89 16.75 -24.59 -1.53
C LEU A 89 17.99 -23.95 -0.91
N ASN A 90 17.91 -22.65 -0.59
CA ASN A 90 19.04 -21.87 -0.10
C ASN A 90 19.16 -21.86 1.43
N LYS A 91 18.24 -22.52 2.16
CA LYS A 91 18.14 -22.49 3.62
C LYS A 91 18.09 -21.06 4.17
N SER A 92 17.41 -20.16 3.45
CA SER A 92 17.29 -18.76 3.83
C SER A 92 15.98 -18.49 4.56
N LYS A 93 15.98 -17.45 5.39
CA LYS A 93 14.77 -17.00 6.10
C LYS A 93 13.82 -16.32 5.10
N PRO A 94 12.53 -16.69 5.04
CA PRO A 94 11.58 -16.03 4.15
C PRO A 94 11.27 -14.61 4.61
N LEU A 95 10.90 -13.73 3.66
CA LEU A 95 10.44 -12.36 3.94
C LEU A 95 9.18 -12.36 4.81
N THR A 96 8.30 -13.33 4.59
CA THR A 96 7.10 -13.57 5.39
C THR A 96 7.25 -14.90 6.12
N ASP A 97 7.64 -14.88 7.39
CA ASP A 97 7.80 -16.08 8.22
C ASP A 97 6.60 -16.30 9.17
N GLY A 98 6.51 -17.49 9.76
CA GLY A 98 5.45 -17.80 10.72
C GLY A 98 5.42 -16.85 11.93
N PRO A 99 6.53 -16.69 12.68
CA PRO A 99 6.57 -15.84 13.87
C PRO A 99 6.19 -14.36 13.63
N SER A 100 6.67 -13.74 12.55
CA SER A 100 6.35 -12.35 12.19
C SER A 100 4.91 -12.21 11.71
N SER A 101 4.37 -13.22 11.01
CA SER A 101 2.97 -13.21 10.55
C SER A 101 1.97 -13.18 11.71
N LEU A 102 2.35 -13.67 12.90
CA LEU A 102 1.50 -13.58 14.09
C LEU A 102 1.22 -12.13 14.53
N GLN A 103 2.07 -11.16 14.16
CA GLN A 103 1.79 -9.75 14.48
C GLN A 103 0.59 -9.22 13.69
N GLY A 104 0.42 -9.66 12.44
CA GLY A 104 -0.75 -9.31 11.63
C GLY A 104 -2.05 -9.83 12.25
N LEU A 105 -2.03 -11.04 12.82
CA LEU A 105 -3.19 -11.62 13.51
C LEU A 105 -3.59 -10.90 14.81
N ARG A 106 -2.70 -10.07 15.37
CA ARG A 106 -3.01 -9.30 16.59
C ARG A 106 -3.72 -7.98 16.32
N VAL A 107 -3.77 -7.55 15.06
CA VAL A 107 -4.36 -6.27 14.64
C VAL A 107 -5.63 -6.44 13.81
N ILE A 108 -6.08 -7.69 13.60
CA ILE A 108 -7.35 -8.08 12.97
C ILE A 108 -8.29 -8.57 14.07
#